data_AF-A0A0C9XWW4-F1
#
_entry.id   AF-A0A0C9XWW4-F1
#
_cell.length_a   1.000
_cell.length_b   1.000
_cell.length_c   1.000
_cell.angle_alpha   90.00
_cell.angle_beta   90.00
_cell.angle_gamma   90.00
#
_symmetry.space_group_name_H-M   'P 1'
#
loop_
_entity.id
_entity.type
_entity.pdbx_description
1 polymer ?
#
loop_
_entity_poly.entity_id
_entity_poly.type
_entity_poly.pdbx_seq_one_letter_code
_entity_poly.pdbx_strand_id
1 'polypeptide(L)'
;MNTINKSTSFTPFQLCFGCSPCVFPPLIPAKQSATTTDIDTWHVIHHLETDVLKAQDNLLKAKISQSFQANKHHSLNFPFSIGSQVQLSTLH
;
A
#
# COMPACT_ATOMS: atom_id res chain seq x y z
N MET A 1 0.62 13.32 -13.27
CA MET A 1 1.09 14.53 -12.55
C MET A 1 2.56 14.45 -12.12
N ASN A 2 3.40 13.59 -12.72
CA ASN A 2 4.78 13.35 -12.26
C ASN A 2 5.85 13.92 -13.21
N THR A 3 5.44 14.70 -14.22
CA THR A 3 6.37 15.37 -15.13
C THR A 3 6.88 16.63 -14.46
N ILE A 4 8.21 16.79 -14.41
CA ILE A 4 8.86 17.99 -13.87
C ILE A 4 8.60 19.16 -14.82
N ASN A 5 8.07 20.26 -14.30
CA ASN A 5 7.95 21.48 -15.06
C ASN A 5 9.34 22.14 -15.21
N LYS A 6 9.72 22.51 -16.44
CA LYS A 6 11.01 23.14 -16.74
C LYS A 6 11.21 24.51 -16.09
N SER A 7 10.15 25.27 -15.83
CA SER A 7 10.27 26.63 -15.26
C SER A 7 10.31 26.65 -13.73
N THR A 8 9.68 25.69 -13.07
CA THR A 8 9.57 25.64 -11.60
C THR A 8 10.39 24.51 -10.98
N SER A 9 10.91 23.58 -11.78
CA SER A 9 11.62 22.37 -11.30
C SER A 9 10.79 21.47 -10.39
N PHE A 10 9.48 21.72 -10.27
CA PHE A 10 8.55 20.93 -9.47
C PHE A 10 7.57 20.17 -10.35
N THR A 11 7.12 19.02 -9.85
CA THR A 11 6.00 18.30 -10.44
C THR A 11 4.67 18.93 -9.98
N PRO A 12 3.60 18.87 -10.81
CA PRO A 12 2.26 19.28 -10.37
C PRO A 12 1.82 18.58 -9.08
N PHE A 13 2.23 17.33 -8.87
CA PHE A 13 1.96 16.59 -7.64
C PHE A 13 2.60 17.25 -6.41
N GLN A 14 3.89 17.60 -6.50
CA GLN A 14 4.59 18.29 -5.41
C GLN A 14 3.99 19.65 -5.09
N LEU A 15 3.56 20.40 -6.12
CA LEU A 15 2.91 21.69 -5.93
C LEU A 15 1.54 21.55 -5.25
N CYS A 16 0.78 20.49 -5.55
CA CYS A 16 -0.53 20.25 -4.96
C CYS A 16 -0.47 19.67 -3.54
N PHE A 17 0.48 18.77 -3.26
CA PHE A 17 0.48 17.95 -2.04
C PHE A 17 1.68 18.20 -1.12
N GLY A 18 2.68 18.98 -1.55
CA GLY A 18 3.87 19.29 -0.76
C GLY A 18 4.81 18.11 -0.52
N CYS A 19 4.57 16.96 -1.16
CA CYS A 19 5.37 15.74 -1.03
C CYS A 19 5.72 15.14 -2.40
N SER A 20 6.75 14.31 -2.44
CA SER A 20 7.09 13.56 -3.65
C SER A 20 6.17 12.35 -3.82
N PRO A 21 5.69 12.06 -5.04
CA PRO A 21 4.88 10.89 -5.28
C PRO A 21 5.74 9.62 -5.16
N CYS A 22 5.24 8.60 -4.46
CA CYS A 22 5.84 7.27 -4.46
C CYS A 22 5.48 6.57 -5.77
N VAL A 23 6.34 6.69 -6.78
CA VAL A 23 6.14 6.07 -8.09
C VAL A 23 6.71 4.66 -8.05
N PHE A 24 5.86 3.65 -8.23
CA PHE A 24 6.35 2.29 -8.45
C PHE A 24 7.16 2.26 -9.74
N PRO A 25 8.38 1.68 -9.73
CA PRO A 25 9.11 1.46 -10.96
C PRO A 25 8.25 0.61 -11.91
N PRO A 26 8.36 0.84 -13.23
CA PRO A 26 7.62 0.04 -14.21
C PRO A 26 7.85 -1.45 -13.96
N LEU A 27 6.77 -2.23 -13.91
CA LEU A 27 6.81 -3.69 -13.79
C LEU A 27 7.30 -4.30 -15.11
N ILE A 28 8.56 -4.05 -15.45
CA ILE A 28 9.21 -4.63 -16.62
C ILE A 28 9.67 -6.03 -16.23
N PRO A 29 9.41 -7.07 -17.04
CA PRO A 29 9.99 -8.39 -16.83
C PRO A 29 11.50 -8.26 -16.73
N ALA A 30 12.10 -8.76 -15.66
CA ALA A 30 13.55 -8.75 -15.50
C ALA A 30 14.21 -9.37 -16.74
N LYS A 31 15.12 -8.64 -17.40
CA LYS A 31 15.95 -9.22 -18.45
C LYS A 31 16.74 -10.35 -17.81
N GLN A 32 16.51 -11.57 -18.29
CA GLN A 32 17.24 -12.76 -17.90
C GLN A 32 18.70 -12.66 -18.40
N SER A 33 19.53 -11.86 -17.73
CA SER A 33 20.98 -12.09 -17.74
C SER A 33 21.30 -12.91 -16.50
N ALA A 34 20.96 -14.20 -16.58
CA ALA A 34 21.47 -15.18 -15.63
C ALA A 34 22.93 -15.44 -15.96
N THR A 35 23.83 -14.60 -15.45
CA THR A 35 25.16 -15.09 -15.13
C THR A 35 24.94 -16.04 -13.97
N THR A 36 25.11 -17.33 -14.20
CA THR A 36 25.07 -18.37 -13.15
C THR A 36 26.28 -18.14 -12.23
N THR A 37 26.17 -17.15 -11.34
CA THR A 37 26.88 -17.21 -10.07
C THR A 37 26.31 -18.40 -9.34
N ASP A 38 27.18 -19.27 -8.85
CA ASP A 38 26.84 -20.41 -8.02
C ASP A 38 26.27 -19.86 -6.70
N ILE A 39 24.98 -19.57 -6.70
CA ILE A 39 24.30 -19.03 -5.51
C ILE A 39 24.07 -20.24 -4.60
N ASP A 40 24.71 -20.20 -3.44
CA ASP A 40 24.59 -21.24 -2.43
C ASP A 40 23.10 -21.45 -2.09
N THR A 41 22.58 -22.63 -2.45
CA THR A 41 21.14 -22.93 -2.39
C THR A 41 20.60 -22.79 -0.96
N TRP A 42 21.45 -23.06 0.03
CA TRP A 42 21.14 -22.89 1.44
C TRP A 42 20.84 -21.43 1.80
N HIS A 43 21.60 -20.49 1.23
CA HIS A 43 21.40 -19.05 1.47
C HIS A 43 20.06 -18.55 0.91
N VAL A 44 19.66 -19.06 -0.26
CA VAL A 44 18.38 -18.71 -0.88
C VAL A 44 17.21 -19.20 -0.04
N ILE A 45 17.28 -20.45 0.44
CA ILE A 45 16.23 -21.03 1.30
C ILE A 45 16.08 -20.22 2.59
N HIS A 46 17.20 -19.90 3.25
CA HIS A 46 17.18 -19.11 4.47
C HIS A 46 16.63 -17.69 4.23
N HIS A 47 16.97 -17.07 3.09
CA HIS A 47 16.43 -15.77 2.72
C HIS A 47 14.91 -15.82 2.50
N LEU A 48 14.42 -16.87 1.81
CA LEU A 48 12.99 -17.08 1.60
C LEU A 48 12.22 -17.26 2.91
N GLU A 49 12.74 -18.07 3.84
CA GLU A 49 12.13 -18.24 5.15
C GLU A 49 12.05 -16.91 5.91
N THR A 50 13.14 -16.13 5.88
CA THR A 50 13.19 -14.80 6.50
C THR A 50 12.18 -13.83 5.86
N ASP A 51 12.04 -13.86 4.54
CA ASP A 51 11.09 -13.00 3.82
C ASP A 51 9.64 -13.39 4.09
N VAL A 52 9.35 -14.69 4.23
CA VAL A 52 8.02 -15.16 4.63
C VAL A 52 7.66 -14.64 6.01
N LEU A 53 8.58 -14.72 6.99
CA LEU A 53 8.36 -14.19 8.33
C LEU A 53 8.10 -12.67 8.31
N LYS A 54 8.92 -11.91 7.57
CA LYS A 54 8.71 -10.46 7.39
C LYS A 54 7.36 -10.15 6.73
N ALA A 55 6.96 -10.93 5.73
CA ALA A 55 5.68 -10.74 5.05
C ALA A 55 4.50 -10.98 6.00
N GLN A 56 4.59 -11.99 6.87
CA GLN A 56 3.59 -12.28 7.89
C GLN A 56 3.47 -11.13 8.90
N ASP A 57 4.59 -10.61 9.40
CA ASP A 57 4.60 -9.47 10.33
C ASP A 57 4.00 -8.20 9.70
N ASN A 58 4.38 -7.92 8.45
CA ASN A 58 3.84 -6.77 7.72
C ASN A 58 2.34 -6.90 7.48
N LEU A 59 1.86 -8.11 7.17
CA LEU A 59 0.44 -8.39 6.99
C LEU A 59 -0.34 -8.24 8.30
N LEU A 60 0.22 -8.70 9.42
CA LEU A 60 -0.38 -8.50 10.74
C LEU A 60 -0.49 -7.00 11.07
N LYS A 61 0.60 -6.25 10.88
CA LYS A 61 0.61 -4.79 11.08
C LYS A 61 -0.42 -4.08 10.21
N ALA A 62 -0.55 -4.47 8.94
CA ALA A 62 -1.54 -3.90 8.03
C ALA A 62 -2.96 -4.16 8.51
N LYS A 63 -3.28 -5.39 8.94
CA LYS A 63 -4.61 -5.73 9.49
C LYS A 63 -4.97 -4.92 10.73
N ILE A 64 -4.01 -4.76 11.66
CA ILE A 64 -4.21 -3.95 12.86
C ILE A 64 -4.50 -2.49 12.49
N SER A 65 -3.69 -1.92 11.59
CA SER A 65 -3.89 -0.55 11.12
C SER A 65 -5.26 -0.37 10.45
N GLN A 66 -5.65 -1.30 9.57
CA GLN A 66 -6.94 -1.26 8.90
C GLN A 66 -8.10 -1.32 9.88
N SER A 67 -8.05 -2.24 10.86
CA SER A 67 -9.07 -2.36 11.91
C SER A 67 -9.15 -1.08 12.75
N PHE A 68 -8.00 -0.54 13.16
CA PHE A 68 -7.94 0.72 13.92
C PHE A 68 -8.57 1.88 13.14
N GLN A 69 -8.22 2.07 11.87
CA GLN A 69 -8.77 3.16 11.06
C GLN A 69 -10.26 2.98 10.76
N ALA A 70 -10.72 1.75 10.51
CA ALA A 70 -12.13 1.45 10.33
C ALA A 70 -12.93 1.77 11.61
N ASN A 71 -12.40 1.40 12.76
CA ASN A 71 -13.05 1.62 14.05
C ASN A 71 -12.99 3.08 14.53
N LYS A 72 -12.04 3.89 14.03
CA LYS A 72 -11.89 5.31 14.41
C LYS A 72 -13.17 6.12 14.18
N HIS A 73 -13.94 5.78 13.14
CA HIS A 73 -15.18 6.45 12.78
C HIS A 73 -16.44 5.66 13.19
N HIS A 74 -16.26 4.52 13.87
CA HIS A 74 -17.37 3.70 14.34
C HIS A 74 -17.91 4.27 15.66
N SER A 75 -19.02 5.00 15.57
CA SER A 75 -19.78 5.47 16.72
C SER A 75 -20.62 4.34 17.32
N LEU A 76 -20.53 4.10 18.63
CA LEU A 76 -21.45 3.21 19.36
C LEU A 76 -22.83 3.85 19.57
N ASN A 77 -22.94 5.16 19.39
CA ASN A 77 -24.20 5.87 19.38
C ASN A 77 -24.79 5.76 17.98
N PHE A 78 -25.73 4.82 17.82
CA PHE A 78 -26.56 4.75 16.63
C PHE A 78 -27.66 5.83 16.73
N PRO A 79 -27.74 6.78 15.79
CA PRO A 79 -28.77 7.83 15.82
C PRO A 79 -30.17 7.32 15.45
N PHE A 80 -30.35 6.01 15.32
CA PHE A 80 -31.59 5.38 14.86
C PHE A 80 -32.32 4.72 16.02
N SER A 81 -33.59 5.04 16.16
CA SER A 81 -34.51 4.36 17.07
C SER A 81 -35.22 3.20 16.37
N ILE A 82 -35.75 2.26 17.16
CA ILE A 82 -36.59 1.18 16.66
C ILE A 82 -37.79 1.79 15.92
N GLY A 83 -37.96 1.43 14.63
CA GLY A 83 -38.99 2.00 13.75
C GLY A 83 -38.51 3.11 12.81
N SER A 84 -37.24 3.55 12.92
CA SER A 84 -36.66 4.51 11.97
C SER A 84 -36.49 3.88 10.59
N GLN A 85 -36.92 4.60 9.54
CA GLN A 85 -36.65 4.22 8.16
C GLN A 85 -35.35 4.88 7.69
N VAL A 86 -34.41 4.07 7.20
CA VAL A 86 -33.12 4.53 6.68
C VAL A 86 -33.04 4.25 5.19
N GLN A 87 -32.64 5.27 4.43
CA GLN A 87 -32.43 5.14 3.00
C GLN A 87 -31.00 4.64 2.75
N LEU A 88 -30.88 3.45 2.17
CA LEU A 88 -29.60 2.89 1.72
C LEU A 88 -29.29 3.44 0.33
N SER A 89 -28.24 4.26 0.22
CA SER A 89 -27.69 4.66 -1.08
C SER A 89 -26.63 3.64 -1.50
N THR A 90 -26.93 2.85 -2.53
CA THR A 90 -26.04 1.81 -3.06
C THR A 90 -25.34 2.24 -4.36
N LEU A 91 -25.19 3.54 -4.59
CA LEU A 91 -24.50 4.03 -5.79
C LEU A 91 -23.00 3.74 -5.67
N HIS A 92 -22.49 2.97 -6.63
CA HIS A 92 -21.11 2.51 -6.73
C HIS A 92 -20.48 2.97 -8.04
#